data_AF-J5GKD4-F1
#
_entry.id   AF-J5GKD4-F1
#
_cell.length_a   1.000
_cell.length_b   1.000
_cell.length_c   1.000
_cell.angle_alpha   90.00
_cell.angle_beta   90.00
_cell.angle_gamma   90.00
#
_symmetry.space_group_name_H-M   'P 1'
#
loop_
_entity.id
_entity.type
_entity.pdbx_description
1 polymer ?
#
loop_
_entity_poly.entity_id
_entity_poly.type
_entity_poly.pdbx_seq_one_letter_code
_entity_poly.pdbx_strand_id
1 'polypeptide(L)'
;MKSVTHLVTGALTYTNYLMLSGNKIDILDIPIVLTFSVLPDIDISSSKISSKLRNIPLNLIIYSMLSIFSLIILYMCLVKQNISYYYILSIPAMVVFLKLFSKNKILKKISLSLFFVFLYYIFYKYSNVGSSKNILLFLATLPYFTHRGLSHSLLSVIIIGVTLYPLYETDAMKSYYISALISYSSHLFLGDIFTKKGIKLFYPLSKKDISFNVFKSPKIYNHLDTPFLIIYGMFSIFVFLNFFAK
;
A
#
# COMPACT_ATOMS: atom_id res chain seq x y z
N MET A 1 -8.59 -8.99 11.46
CA MET A 1 -8.63 -10.47 11.33
C MET A 1 -7.18 -10.98 11.22
N LYS A 2 -6.91 -12.24 10.86
CA LYS A 2 -5.54 -12.66 10.52
C LYS A 2 -5.12 -12.05 9.16
N SER A 3 -3.83 -11.77 8.98
CA SER A 3 -3.30 -11.21 7.72
C SER A 3 -3.57 -12.08 6.49
N VAL A 4 -3.60 -13.42 6.66
CA VAL A 4 -3.97 -14.35 5.57
C VAL A 4 -5.43 -14.15 5.16
N THR A 5 -6.32 -13.91 6.12
CA THR A 5 -7.73 -13.61 5.86
C THR A 5 -7.83 -12.34 5.02
N HIS A 6 -7.09 -11.27 5.37
CA HIS A 6 -7.07 -10.03 4.60
C HIS A 6 -6.53 -10.21 3.17
N LEU A 7 -5.48 -11.02 2.97
CA LEU A 7 -4.97 -11.36 1.63
C LEU A 7 -6.04 -12.04 0.78
N VAL A 8 -6.70 -13.07 1.33
CA VAL A 8 -7.73 -13.82 0.61
C VAL A 8 -8.95 -12.95 0.32
N THR A 9 -9.37 -12.09 1.25
CA THR A 9 -10.49 -11.17 1.01
C THR A 9 -10.16 -10.12 -0.05
N GLY A 10 -8.94 -9.58 -0.05
CA GLY A 10 -8.44 -8.69 -1.10
C GLY A 10 -8.43 -9.36 -2.48
N ALA A 11 -7.91 -10.60 -2.55
CA ALA A 11 -7.94 -11.37 -3.78
C ALA A 11 -9.36 -11.64 -4.27
N LEU A 12 -10.25 -12.16 -3.40
CA LEU A 12 -11.63 -12.49 -3.75
C LEU A 12 -12.47 -11.26 -4.13
N THR A 13 -12.24 -10.10 -3.48
CA THR A 13 -12.90 -8.85 -3.88
C THR A 13 -12.46 -8.38 -5.25
N TYR A 14 -11.16 -8.42 -5.55
CA TYR A 14 -10.68 -8.03 -6.87
C TYR A 14 -11.15 -9.01 -7.95
N THR A 15 -11.15 -10.32 -7.69
CA THR A 15 -11.69 -11.30 -8.65
C THR A 15 -13.17 -11.08 -8.90
N ASN A 16 -13.97 -10.80 -7.86
CA ASN A 16 -15.40 -10.49 -8.03
C ASN A 16 -15.57 -9.22 -8.88
N TYR A 17 -14.74 -8.19 -8.67
CA TYR A 17 -14.75 -7.00 -9.50
C TYR A 17 -14.44 -7.33 -10.98
N LEU A 18 -13.41 -8.13 -11.25
CA LEU A 18 -13.08 -8.54 -12.62
C LEU A 18 -14.23 -9.30 -13.29
N MET A 19 -14.84 -10.24 -12.57
CA MET A 19 -15.99 -11.03 -13.06
C MET A 19 -17.20 -10.14 -13.38
N LEU A 20 -17.51 -9.17 -12.51
CA LEU A 20 -18.66 -8.27 -12.69
C LEU A 20 -18.43 -7.19 -13.75
N SER A 21 -17.18 -6.78 -13.95
CA SER A 21 -16.83 -5.71 -14.91
C SER A 21 -16.42 -6.22 -16.28
N GLY A 22 -16.18 -7.53 -16.43
CA GLY A 22 -15.65 -8.13 -17.66
C GLY A 22 -14.20 -7.73 -17.97
N ASN A 23 -13.51 -7.07 -17.04
CA ASN A 23 -12.13 -6.65 -17.23
C ASN A 23 -11.17 -7.84 -17.20
N LYS A 24 -10.09 -7.74 -17.98
CA LYS A 24 -9.00 -8.72 -17.97
C LYS A 24 -8.05 -8.41 -16.81
N ILE A 25 -7.45 -9.46 -16.26
CA ILE A 25 -6.39 -9.35 -15.27
C ILE A 25 -5.06 -9.01 -15.93
N ASP A 26 -4.31 -8.10 -15.34
CA ASP A 26 -2.89 -7.88 -15.65
C ASP A 26 -2.01 -8.64 -14.64
N ILE A 27 -0.85 -9.12 -15.08
CA ILE A 27 0.13 -9.81 -14.21
C ILE A 27 0.54 -8.94 -13.00
N LEU A 28 0.61 -7.63 -13.18
CA LEU A 28 0.96 -6.67 -12.13
C LEU A 28 -0.18 -6.42 -11.14
N ASP A 29 -1.42 -6.79 -11.45
CA ASP A 29 -2.52 -6.68 -10.50
C ASP A 29 -2.28 -7.61 -9.29
N ILE A 30 -1.71 -8.80 -9.49
CA ILE A 30 -1.49 -9.79 -8.43
C ILE A 30 -0.63 -9.22 -7.29
N PRO A 31 0.61 -8.72 -7.52
CA PRO A 31 1.41 -8.15 -6.45
C PRO A 31 0.77 -6.89 -5.84
N ILE A 32 0.02 -6.09 -6.61
CA ILE A 32 -0.69 -4.92 -6.08
C ILE A 32 -1.79 -5.35 -5.11
N VAL A 33 -2.62 -6.32 -5.48
CA VAL A 33 -3.67 -6.87 -4.62
C VAL A 33 -3.09 -7.43 -3.32
N LEU A 34 -2.03 -8.25 -3.44
CA LEU A 34 -1.38 -8.86 -2.28
C LEU A 34 -0.75 -7.82 -1.35
N THR A 35 -0.16 -6.76 -1.89
CA THR A 35 0.46 -5.70 -1.06
C THR A 35 -0.58 -4.82 -0.39
N PHE A 36 -1.54 -4.28 -1.14
CA PHE A 36 -2.54 -3.34 -0.61
C PHE A 36 -3.55 -3.99 0.34
N SER A 37 -3.80 -5.29 0.21
CA SER A 37 -4.66 -6.04 1.14
C SER A 37 -4.07 -6.23 2.54
N VAL A 38 -2.74 -6.13 2.70
CA VAL A 38 -2.07 -6.22 4.03
C VAL A 38 -1.34 -4.95 4.42
N LEU A 39 -1.31 -3.95 3.55
CA LEU A 39 -0.61 -2.69 3.79
C LEU A 39 -1.02 -2.00 5.11
N PRO A 40 -2.30 -2.00 5.53
CA PRO A 40 -2.68 -1.45 6.84
C PRO A 40 -1.98 -2.10 8.03
N ASP A 41 -1.64 -3.39 7.89
CA ASP A 41 -1.12 -4.31 8.91
C ASP A 41 0.40 -4.52 8.85
N ILE A 42 1.10 -3.89 7.90
CA ILE A 42 2.53 -4.15 7.63
C ILE A 42 3.43 -3.90 8.85
N ASP A 43 2.99 -3.02 9.76
CA ASP A 43 3.70 -2.63 10.97
C ASP A 43 3.37 -3.48 12.21
N ILE A 44 2.48 -4.47 12.12
CA ILE A 44 2.12 -5.35 13.25
C ILE A 44 3.25 -6.34 13.54
N SER A 45 3.74 -6.34 14.78
CA SER A 45 4.85 -7.20 15.25
C SER A 45 4.60 -8.70 15.17
N SER A 46 3.35 -9.15 15.13
CA SER A 46 2.97 -10.56 15.14
C SER A 46 2.82 -11.18 13.74
N SER A 47 2.89 -10.40 12.65
CA SER A 47 2.76 -10.97 11.31
C SER A 47 4.07 -11.64 10.88
N LYS A 48 3.99 -12.84 10.29
CA LYS A 48 5.17 -13.60 9.80
C LYS A 48 6.00 -12.82 8.77
N ILE A 49 5.33 -11.94 8.02
CA ILE A 49 5.95 -11.06 7.02
C ILE A 49 6.67 -9.90 7.71
N SER A 50 6.01 -9.21 8.67
CA SER A 50 6.64 -8.13 9.42
C SER A 50 7.81 -8.62 10.26
N SER A 51 7.73 -9.81 10.88
CA SER A 51 8.86 -10.36 11.64
C SER A 51 10.07 -10.64 10.76
N LYS A 52 9.86 -11.15 9.54
CA LYS A 52 10.95 -11.40 8.58
C LYS A 52 11.53 -10.10 8.02
N LEU A 53 10.69 -9.12 7.68
CA LEU A 53 11.11 -7.78 7.24
C LEU A 53 11.84 -7.00 8.33
N ARG A 54 11.39 -7.10 9.59
CA ARG A 54 12.00 -6.42 10.74
C ARG A 54 13.38 -6.95 11.08
N ASN A 55 13.64 -8.22 10.78
CA ASN A 55 14.94 -8.84 10.97
C ASN A 55 15.96 -8.42 9.90
N ILE A 56 15.52 -7.73 8.84
CA ILE A 56 16.45 -7.13 7.89
C ILE A 56 17.16 -5.98 8.60
N PRO A 57 18.51 -5.98 8.67
CA PRO A 57 19.23 -4.91 9.33
C PRO A 57 18.90 -3.58 8.64
N LEU A 58 18.48 -2.58 9.43
CA LEU A 58 18.10 -1.25 8.93
C LEU A 58 19.15 -0.67 7.98
N ASN A 59 20.43 -0.92 8.26
CA ASN A 59 21.54 -0.49 7.43
C ASN A 59 21.45 -1.04 6.01
N LEU A 60 21.02 -2.30 5.83
CA LEU A 60 20.87 -2.91 4.52
C LEU A 60 19.71 -2.31 3.72
N ILE A 61 18.60 -1.95 4.39
CA ILE A 61 17.48 -1.21 3.77
C ILE A 61 17.95 0.19 3.35
N ILE A 62 18.70 0.88 4.21
CA ILE A 62 19.23 2.22 3.89
C ILE A 62 20.21 2.13 2.70
N TYR A 63 21.11 1.14 2.68
CA TYR A 63 22.06 0.96 1.59
C TYR A 63 21.39 0.57 0.28
N SER A 64 20.33 -0.25 0.28
CA SER A 64 19.60 -0.59 -0.93
C SER A 64 18.81 0.60 -1.50
N MET A 65 18.20 1.41 -0.64
CA MET A 65 17.55 2.65 -1.08
C MET A 65 18.56 3.65 -1.68
N LEU A 66 19.73 3.77 -1.06
CA LEU A 66 20.81 4.62 -1.55
C LEU A 66 21.39 4.13 -2.88
N SER A 67 21.55 2.81 -3.07
CA SER A 67 22.06 2.25 -4.32
C SER A 67 21.08 2.43 -5.47
N ILE A 68 19.78 2.25 -5.24
CA ILE A 68 18.75 2.52 -6.25
C ILE A 68 18.74 4.01 -6.61
N PHE A 69 18.79 4.89 -5.60
CA PHE A 69 18.85 6.34 -5.82
C PHE A 69 20.08 6.76 -6.64
N SER A 70 21.27 6.24 -6.31
CA SER A 70 22.49 6.55 -7.03
C SER A 70 22.45 6.07 -8.48
N LEU A 71 21.94 4.86 -8.73
CA LEU A 71 21.74 4.33 -10.07
C LEU A 71 20.81 5.20 -10.92
N ILE A 72 19.71 5.70 -10.33
CA ILE A 72 18.78 6.62 -11.02
C ILE A 72 19.48 7.92 -11.41
N ILE A 73 20.21 8.55 -10.48
CA ILE A 73 20.94 9.80 -10.76
C ILE A 73 22.01 9.59 -11.84
N LEU A 74 22.80 8.52 -11.74
CA LEU A 74 23.83 8.19 -12.72
C LEU A 74 23.22 7.92 -14.10
N TYR A 75 22.12 7.17 -14.18
CA TYR A 75 21.41 6.94 -15.44
C TYR A 75 20.91 8.24 -16.07
N MET A 76 20.28 9.11 -15.28
CA MET A 76 19.74 10.39 -15.79
C MET A 76 20.84 11.35 -16.25
N CYS A 77 21.99 11.32 -15.58
CA CYS A 77 23.15 12.15 -15.89
C CYS A 77 23.95 11.63 -17.09
N LEU A 78 24.34 10.35 -17.09
CA LEU A 78 25.30 9.80 -18.04
C LEU A 78 24.64 9.26 -19.31
N VAL A 79 23.47 8.63 -19.17
CA VAL A 79 22.78 7.97 -20.29
C VAL A 79 21.76 8.90 -20.92
N LYS A 80 20.87 9.49 -20.11
CA LYS A 80 19.83 10.37 -20.63
C LYS A 80 20.30 11.80 -20.88
N GLN A 81 21.37 12.25 -20.22
CA GLN A 81 21.88 13.62 -20.28
C GLN A 81 20.83 14.71 -19.99
N ASN A 82 19.74 14.33 -19.30
CA ASN A 82 18.64 15.23 -18.97
C ASN A 82 18.96 16.12 -17.76
N ILE A 83 19.94 15.70 -16.95
CA ILE A 83 20.33 16.36 -15.70
C ILE A 83 21.83 16.60 -15.75
N SER A 84 22.27 17.79 -15.35
CA SER A 84 23.69 18.13 -15.27
C SER A 84 24.45 17.22 -14.30
N TYR A 85 25.73 16.98 -14.58
CA TYR A 85 26.63 16.18 -13.74
C TYR A 85 26.77 16.68 -12.30
N TYR A 86 26.45 17.95 -12.04
CA TYR A 86 26.40 18.47 -10.67
C TYR A 86 25.41 17.71 -9.76
N TYR A 87 24.37 17.08 -10.31
CA TYR A 87 23.44 16.28 -9.53
C TYR A 87 24.03 14.98 -8.98
N ILE A 88 25.20 14.53 -9.43
CA ILE A 88 25.94 13.43 -8.81
C ILE A 88 26.25 13.76 -7.33
N LEU A 89 26.42 15.04 -6.99
CA LEU A 89 26.61 15.50 -5.60
C LEU A 89 25.38 15.28 -4.70
N SER A 90 24.20 15.02 -5.28
CA SER A 90 23.01 14.67 -4.49
C SER A 90 23.12 13.28 -3.84
N ILE A 91 23.98 12.39 -4.37
CA ILE A 91 24.21 11.04 -3.81
C ILE A 91 24.85 11.13 -2.42
N PRO A 92 26.04 11.75 -2.23
CA PRO A 92 26.63 11.89 -0.90
C PRO A 92 25.74 12.74 0.04
N ALA A 93 25.05 13.75 -0.49
CA ALA A 93 24.08 14.52 0.29
C ALA A 93 22.95 13.63 0.85
N MET A 94 22.43 12.69 0.05
CA MET A 94 21.41 11.73 0.48
C MET A 94 21.91 10.77 1.56
N VAL A 95 23.15 10.27 1.43
CA VAL A 95 23.80 9.41 2.43
C VAL A 95 23.92 10.12 3.77
N VAL A 96 24.39 11.37 3.75
CA VAL A 96 24.54 12.21 4.94
C VAL A 96 23.17 12.52 5.54
N PHE A 97 22.18 12.87 4.70
CA PHE A 97 20.81 13.20 5.10
C PHE A 97 20.13 12.02 5.83
N LEU A 98 20.14 10.82 5.26
CA LEU A 98 19.53 9.64 5.89
C LEU A 98 20.26 9.24 7.20
N LYS A 99 21.58 9.39 7.26
CA LYS A 99 22.39 9.04 8.42
C LYS A 99 22.22 10.03 9.59
N LEU A 100 22.12 11.33 9.31
CA LEU A 100 21.93 12.38 10.32
C LEU A 100 20.55 12.31 10.99
N PHE A 101 19.49 12.06 10.23
CA PHE A 101 18.12 12.07 10.75
C PHE A 101 17.64 10.71 11.29
N SER A 102 18.51 9.69 11.28
CA SER A 102 18.23 8.33 11.74
C SER A 102 17.78 8.23 13.20
N LYS A 103 18.29 9.11 14.09
CA LYS A 103 18.09 8.99 15.55
C LYS A 103 16.75 9.53 16.04
N ASN A 104 16.20 10.57 15.42
CA ASN A 104 14.91 11.16 15.83
C ASN A 104 13.78 10.62 14.94
N LYS A 105 12.79 9.95 15.54
CA LYS A 105 11.67 9.32 14.82
C LYS A 105 10.88 10.28 13.93
N ILE A 106 10.69 11.53 14.36
CA ILE A 106 9.93 12.54 13.59
C ILE A 106 10.76 13.01 12.40
N LEU A 107 12.03 13.37 12.65
CA LEU A 107 12.93 13.80 11.58
C LEU A 107 13.16 12.69 10.55
N LYS A 108 13.21 11.42 10.97
CA LYS A 108 13.29 10.27 10.08
C LYS A 108 12.07 10.14 9.15
N LYS A 109 10.85 10.42 9.64
CA LYS A 109 9.64 10.41 8.81
C LYS A 109 9.66 11.54 7.79
N ILE A 110 10.00 12.74 8.23
CA ILE A 110 10.11 13.93 7.38
C ILE A 110 11.18 13.72 6.31
N SER A 111 12.36 13.24 6.68
CA SER A 111 13.46 12.99 5.74
C SER A 111 13.10 11.95 4.69
N LEU A 112 12.44 10.86 5.09
CA LEU A 112 11.97 9.83 4.17
C LEU A 112 10.87 10.35 3.22
N SER A 113 9.96 11.21 3.70
CA SER A 113 8.96 11.84 2.85
C SER A 113 9.56 12.80 1.82
N LEU A 114 10.50 13.64 2.24
CA LEU A 114 11.22 14.58 1.36
C LEU A 114 12.02 13.84 0.29
N PHE A 115 12.62 12.69 0.64
CA PHE A 115 13.32 11.83 -0.30
C PHE A 115 12.41 11.38 -1.45
N PHE A 116 11.23 10.85 -1.13
CA PHE A 116 10.29 10.38 -2.15
C PHE A 116 9.69 11.51 -2.98
N VAL A 117 9.44 12.68 -2.39
CA VAL A 117 9.02 13.89 -3.13
C VAL A 117 10.13 14.37 -4.08
N PHE A 118 11.38 14.35 -3.64
CA PHE A 118 12.52 14.71 -4.47
C PHE A 118 12.67 13.74 -5.66
N LEU A 119 12.57 12.43 -5.40
CA LEU A 119 12.54 11.42 -6.45
C LEU A 119 11.39 11.66 -7.43
N TYR A 120 10.17 11.92 -6.92
CA TYR A 120 9.02 12.25 -7.76
C TYR A 120 9.31 13.42 -8.69
N TYR A 121 9.90 14.51 -8.17
CA TYR A 121 10.26 15.67 -8.96
C TYR A 121 11.27 15.35 -10.08
N ILE A 122 12.29 14.53 -9.78
CA ILE A 122 13.25 14.08 -10.81
C ILE A 122 12.53 13.31 -11.92
N PHE A 123 11.69 12.34 -11.57
CA PHE A 123 10.92 11.58 -12.56
C PHE A 123 9.94 12.47 -13.32
N TYR A 124 9.30 13.44 -12.67
CA TYR A 124 8.39 14.38 -13.30
C TYR A 124 9.08 15.24 -14.35
N LYS A 125 10.27 15.78 -14.05
CA LYS A 125 10.95 16.73 -14.93
C LYS A 125 11.82 16.07 -15.99
N TYR A 126 12.45 14.95 -15.68
CA TYR A 126 13.54 14.39 -16.49
C TYR A 126 13.26 13.00 -17.05
N SER A 127 12.06 12.46 -16.83
CA SER A 127 11.69 11.16 -17.39
C SER A 127 10.32 11.25 -18.05
N ASN A 128 10.13 10.47 -19.11
CA ASN A 128 8.82 10.30 -19.76
C ASN A 128 7.99 9.22 -19.05
N VAL A 129 8.33 8.88 -17.81
CA VAL A 129 7.55 7.98 -16.99
C VAL A 129 6.22 8.68 -16.71
N GLY A 130 5.14 8.15 -17.28
CA GLY A 130 3.80 8.73 -17.27
C GLY A 130 3.20 8.82 -15.86
N SER A 131 2.03 8.24 -15.62
CA SER A 131 1.39 8.33 -14.31
C SER A 131 2.02 7.45 -13.23
N SER A 132 2.87 6.49 -13.60
CA SER A 132 3.49 5.53 -12.67
C SER A 132 4.41 6.17 -11.61
N LYS A 133 5.00 7.34 -11.91
CA LYS A 133 5.80 8.09 -10.91
C LYS A 133 5.01 8.52 -9.67
N ASN A 134 3.67 8.61 -9.75
CA ASN A 134 2.83 9.03 -8.62
C ASN A 134 2.85 8.05 -7.44
N ILE A 135 3.31 6.81 -7.65
CA ILE A 135 3.57 5.88 -6.55
C ILE A 135 4.59 6.46 -5.55
N LEU A 136 5.51 7.30 -6.00
CA LEU A 136 6.48 7.98 -5.12
C LEU A 136 5.80 8.97 -4.18
N LEU A 137 4.74 9.66 -4.62
CA LEU A 137 3.95 10.53 -3.75
C LEU A 137 3.22 9.71 -2.69
N PHE A 138 2.68 8.54 -3.05
CA PHE A 138 2.11 7.62 -2.07
C PHE A 138 3.16 7.16 -1.04
N LEU A 139 4.34 6.72 -1.50
CA LEU A 139 5.45 6.31 -0.62
C LEU A 139 5.90 7.45 0.32
N ALA A 140 5.80 8.71 -0.09
CA ALA A 140 6.09 9.86 0.77
C ALA A 140 5.12 9.98 1.95
N THR A 141 3.89 9.46 1.83
CA THR A 141 2.87 9.50 2.90
C THR A 141 2.95 8.30 3.85
N LEU A 142 3.48 7.16 3.41
CA LEU A 142 3.59 5.93 4.21
C LEU A 142 4.23 6.10 5.60
N PRO A 143 5.27 6.93 5.82
CA PRO A 143 5.88 7.09 7.14
C PRO A 143 4.92 7.61 8.21
N TYR A 144 3.82 8.25 7.78
CA TYR A 144 2.79 8.80 8.65
C TYR A 144 1.65 7.81 8.93
N PHE A 145 1.57 6.70 8.20
CA PHE A 145 0.56 5.66 8.40
C PHE A 145 0.85 4.91 9.70
N THR A 146 0.35 5.44 10.81
CA THR A 146 0.39 4.74 12.08
C THR A 146 -0.60 3.60 12.05
N HIS A 147 -0.13 2.40 12.41
CA HIS A 147 -0.98 1.23 12.54
C HIS A 147 -2.17 1.51 13.48
N ARG A 148 -3.39 1.24 13.02
CA ARG A 148 -4.67 1.52 13.72
C ARG A 148 -4.88 2.99 14.12
N GLY A 149 -4.19 3.89 13.43
CA GLY A 149 -4.44 5.33 13.39
C GLY A 149 -4.91 5.70 12.00
N LEU A 150 -4.04 6.35 11.22
CA LEU A 150 -4.35 6.71 9.83
C LEU A 150 -4.56 5.49 8.95
N SER A 151 -3.81 4.38 9.15
CA SER A 151 -3.91 3.23 8.24
C SER A 151 -5.26 2.49 8.29
N HIS A 152 -6.08 2.73 9.31
CA HIS A 152 -7.39 2.11 9.48
C HIS A 152 -8.52 3.14 9.54
N SER A 153 -8.46 4.15 8.67
CA SER A 153 -9.48 5.18 8.56
C SER A 153 -9.96 5.33 7.12
N LEU A 154 -11.11 5.97 6.94
CA LEU A 154 -11.58 6.33 5.60
C LEU A 154 -10.60 7.30 4.92
N LEU A 155 -9.90 8.13 5.71
CA LEU A 155 -8.92 9.06 5.20
C LEU A 155 -7.74 8.36 4.50
N SER A 156 -7.30 7.17 4.95
CA SER A 156 -6.24 6.47 4.22
C SER A 156 -6.68 5.98 2.85
N VAL A 157 -7.93 5.53 2.72
CA VAL A 157 -8.52 5.18 1.41
C VAL A 157 -8.51 6.39 0.50
N ILE A 158 -8.91 7.56 1.01
CA ILE A 158 -8.90 8.82 0.25
C ILE A 158 -7.47 9.22 -0.14
N ILE A 159 -6.50 9.14 0.78
CA ILE A 159 -5.09 9.47 0.49
C ILE A 159 -4.55 8.56 -0.62
N ILE A 160 -4.81 7.25 -0.55
CA ILE A 160 -4.42 6.30 -1.59
C ILE A 160 -5.11 6.65 -2.91
N GLY A 161 -6.42 6.91 -2.87
CA GLY A 161 -7.20 7.26 -4.04
C GLY A 161 -6.70 8.54 -4.72
N VAL A 162 -6.39 9.58 -3.98
CA VAL A 162 -5.88 10.85 -4.54
C VAL A 162 -4.46 10.69 -5.06
N THR A 163 -3.57 10.06 -4.30
CA THR A 163 -2.16 9.91 -4.70
C THR A 163 -1.99 8.98 -5.90
N LEU A 164 -2.85 7.98 -6.07
CA LEU A 164 -2.81 7.06 -7.20
C LEU A 164 -3.77 7.42 -8.33
N TYR A 165 -4.64 8.44 -8.17
CA TYR A 165 -5.65 8.84 -9.16
C TYR A 165 -5.11 8.97 -10.59
N PRO A 166 -3.91 9.55 -10.84
CA PRO A 166 -3.46 9.67 -12.22
C PRO A 166 -3.18 8.33 -12.92
N LEU A 167 -3.04 7.21 -12.19
CA LEU A 167 -2.98 5.87 -12.79
C LEU A 167 -4.33 5.50 -13.43
N TYR A 168 -5.44 5.99 -12.88
CA TYR A 168 -6.78 5.75 -13.41
C TYR A 168 -7.00 6.40 -14.78
N GLU A 169 -6.44 7.61 -14.97
CA GLU A 169 -6.55 8.39 -16.21
C GLU A 169 -5.77 7.79 -17.39
N THR A 170 -4.94 6.79 -17.14
CA THR A 170 -4.21 6.07 -18.18
C THR A 170 -4.81 4.67 -18.36
N ASP A 171 -5.40 4.40 -19.53
CA ASP A 171 -6.09 3.13 -19.80
C ASP A 171 -5.26 1.88 -19.44
N ALA A 172 -3.96 1.91 -19.72
CA ALA A 172 -3.03 0.81 -19.43
C ALA A 172 -2.74 0.59 -17.94
N MET A 173 -2.98 1.56 -17.06
CA MET A 173 -2.67 1.48 -15.63
C MET A 173 -3.93 1.58 -14.75
N LYS A 174 -5.10 1.68 -15.37
CA LYS A 174 -6.38 1.79 -14.69
C LYS A 174 -6.64 0.61 -13.76
N SER A 175 -6.26 -0.60 -14.17
CA SER A 175 -6.38 -1.80 -13.32
C SER A 175 -5.54 -1.71 -12.05
N TYR A 176 -4.37 -1.06 -12.08
CA TYR A 176 -3.48 -0.89 -10.92
C TYR A 176 -4.07 0.03 -9.87
N TYR A 177 -4.72 1.10 -10.31
CA TYR A 177 -5.46 1.98 -9.41
C TYR A 177 -6.61 1.23 -8.72
N ILE A 178 -7.41 0.52 -9.51
CA ILE A 178 -8.62 -0.15 -9.03
C ILE A 178 -8.25 -1.32 -8.11
N SER A 179 -7.27 -2.14 -8.49
CA SER A 179 -6.78 -3.25 -7.67
C SER A 179 -6.23 -2.76 -6.33
N ALA A 180 -5.45 -1.68 -6.31
CA ALA A 180 -4.94 -1.07 -5.07
C ALA A 180 -6.09 -0.59 -4.16
N LEU A 181 -7.04 0.17 -4.69
CA LEU A 181 -8.16 0.70 -3.92
C LEU A 181 -9.11 -0.36 -3.41
N ILE A 182 -9.50 -1.32 -4.25
CA ILE A 182 -10.41 -2.40 -3.84
C ILE A 182 -9.75 -3.25 -2.77
N SER A 183 -8.49 -3.63 -2.96
CA SER A 183 -7.78 -4.49 -2.00
C SER A 183 -7.61 -3.79 -0.66
N TYR A 184 -7.19 -2.53 -0.66
CA TYR A 184 -7.05 -1.74 0.56
C TYR A 184 -8.40 -1.49 1.26
N SER A 185 -9.43 -1.18 0.49
CA SER A 185 -10.79 -0.96 1.03
C SER A 185 -11.37 -2.25 1.62
N SER A 186 -11.17 -3.39 0.95
CA SER A 186 -11.63 -4.69 1.44
C SER A 186 -11.04 -5.04 2.80
N HIS A 187 -9.78 -4.68 3.05
CA HIS A 187 -9.14 -4.90 4.32
C HIS A 187 -9.93 -4.24 5.46
N LEU A 188 -10.37 -3.00 5.25
CA LEU A 188 -11.08 -2.20 6.25
C LEU A 188 -12.55 -2.59 6.35
N PHE A 189 -13.27 -2.61 5.23
CA PHE A 189 -14.73 -2.70 5.21
C PHE A 189 -15.26 -4.13 5.17
N LEU A 190 -14.47 -5.10 4.71
CA LEU A 190 -14.83 -6.52 4.70
C LEU A 190 -14.02 -7.33 5.70
N GLY A 191 -12.91 -6.77 6.18
CA GLY A 191 -12.14 -7.33 7.27
C GLY A 191 -12.43 -6.63 8.59
N ASP A 192 -11.66 -5.58 8.88
CA ASP A 192 -11.47 -5.12 10.25
C ASP A 192 -12.69 -4.45 10.90
N ILE A 193 -13.64 -3.92 10.12
CA ILE A 193 -14.92 -3.38 10.65
C ILE A 193 -15.77 -4.46 11.35
N PHE A 194 -15.65 -5.73 10.95
CA PHE A 194 -16.36 -6.85 11.56
C PHE A 194 -15.61 -7.46 12.75
N THR A 195 -14.42 -6.95 13.08
CA THR A 195 -13.71 -7.37 14.28
C THR A 195 -14.26 -6.66 15.51
N LYS A 196 -14.09 -7.25 16.71
CA LYS A 196 -14.47 -6.62 17.98
C LYS A 196 -13.84 -5.24 18.18
N LYS A 197 -12.64 -5.03 17.67
CA LYS A 197 -11.96 -3.74 17.76
C LYS A 197 -12.49 -2.73 16.75
N GLY A 198 -12.85 -3.17 15.55
CA GLY A 198 -13.34 -2.29 14.49
C GLY A 198 -12.24 -1.42 13.87
N ILE A 199 -12.66 -0.38 13.16
CA ILE A 199 -11.79 0.60 12.50
C ILE A 199 -12.07 2.02 13.00
N LYS A 200 -11.06 2.89 12.96
CA LYS A 200 -11.23 4.32 13.30
C LYS A 200 -11.62 5.11 12.07
N LEU A 201 -12.85 4.89 11.62
CA LEU A 201 -13.34 5.39 10.33
C LEU A 201 -13.05 6.89 10.11
N PHE A 202 -13.23 7.72 11.15
CA PHE A 202 -13.07 9.17 11.07
C PHE A 202 -11.75 9.70 11.64
N TYR A 203 -10.71 8.87 11.83
CA TYR A 203 -9.41 9.37 12.26
C TYR A 203 -8.78 10.26 11.18
N PRO A 204 -8.19 11.43 11.54
CA PRO A 204 -7.86 11.92 12.89
C PRO A 204 -8.94 12.76 13.59
N LEU A 205 -10.05 13.09 12.91
CA LEU A 205 -11.13 13.92 13.45
C LEU A 205 -11.79 13.26 14.68
N SER A 206 -11.91 11.93 14.68
CA SER A 206 -12.37 11.15 15.82
C SER A 206 -11.47 9.94 16.08
N LYS A 207 -11.25 9.65 17.36
CA LYS A 207 -10.52 8.46 17.81
C LYS A 207 -11.45 7.27 18.12
N LYS A 208 -12.76 7.42 17.91
CA LYS A 208 -13.76 6.39 18.20
C LYS A 208 -13.60 5.22 17.23
N ASP A 209 -13.51 4.01 17.79
CA ASP A 209 -13.53 2.77 17.02
C ASP A 209 -15.00 2.43 16.63
N ILE A 210 -15.21 2.06 15.37
CA ILE A 210 -16.52 1.63 14.84
C ILE A 210 -16.40 0.16 14.46
N SER A 211 -17.28 -0.66 15.03
CA SER A 211 -17.36 -2.10 14.78
C SER A 211 -18.80 -2.51 14.51
N PHE A 212 -18.99 -3.38 13.51
CA PHE A 212 -20.24 -4.07 13.22
C PHE A 212 -20.27 -5.50 13.75
N ASN A 213 -19.33 -5.85 14.64
CA ASN A 213 -19.33 -7.17 15.26
C ASN A 213 -20.51 -7.33 16.22
N VAL A 214 -21.39 -8.29 15.93
CA VAL A 214 -22.55 -8.64 16.77
C VAL A 214 -22.17 -9.65 17.87
N PHE A 215 -21.07 -10.39 17.70
CA PHE A 215 -20.69 -11.47 18.59
C PHE A 215 -19.95 -10.98 19.84
N LYS A 216 -20.53 -11.24 21.01
CA LYS A 216 -19.92 -10.90 22.32
C LYS A 216 -18.90 -11.93 22.82
N SER A 217 -19.06 -13.20 22.45
CA SER A 217 -18.24 -14.30 22.98
C SER A 217 -16.86 -14.40 22.32
N PRO A 218 -15.76 -14.42 23.09
CA PRO A 218 -14.41 -14.58 22.57
C PRO A 218 -14.15 -15.91 21.87
N LYS A 219 -14.82 -16.98 22.29
CA LYS A 219 -14.68 -18.31 21.66
C LYS A 219 -15.18 -18.29 20.22
N ILE A 220 -16.32 -17.63 20.00
CA ILE A 220 -16.95 -17.51 18.69
C ILE A 220 -16.13 -16.56 17.81
N TYR A 221 -15.87 -15.33 18.27
CA TYR A 221 -15.26 -14.32 17.38
C TYR A 221 -13.86 -14.71 16.90
N ASN A 222 -13.05 -15.39 17.73
CA ASN A 222 -11.69 -15.80 17.33
C ASN A 222 -11.67 -16.85 16.20
N HIS A 223 -12.79 -17.49 15.93
CA HIS A 223 -12.93 -18.54 14.91
C HIS A 223 -13.79 -18.09 13.72
N LEU A 224 -14.21 -16.82 13.66
CA LEU A 224 -15.07 -16.30 12.58
C LEU A 224 -14.36 -16.12 11.24
N ASP A 225 -13.03 -16.00 11.23
CA ASP A 225 -12.23 -15.83 10.01
C ASP A 225 -12.53 -16.93 8.98
N THR A 226 -12.56 -18.20 9.40
CA THR A 226 -12.75 -19.36 8.50
C THR A 226 -14.16 -19.42 7.91
N PRO A 227 -15.25 -19.39 8.71
CA PRO A 227 -16.62 -19.30 8.19
C PRO A 227 -16.83 -18.11 7.26
N PHE A 228 -16.27 -16.95 7.60
CA PHE A 228 -16.35 -15.76 6.75
C PHE A 228 -15.73 -16.00 5.37
N LEU A 229 -14.52 -16.58 5.30
CA LEU A 229 -13.88 -16.90 4.03
C LEU A 229 -14.65 -17.94 3.21
N ILE A 230 -15.26 -18.94 3.86
CA ILE A 230 -16.08 -19.94 3.17
C ILE A 230 -17.31 -19.28 2.54
N ILE A 231 -18.05 -18.47 3.31
CA ILE A 231 -19.23 -17.75 2.82
C ILE A 231 -18.85 -16.80 1.68
N TYR A 232 -17.76 -16.05 1.85
CA TYR A 232 -17.31 -15.12 0.83
C TYR A 232 -16.82 -15.82 -0.45
N GLY A 233 -16.15 -16.97 -0.32
CA GLY A 233 -15.78 -17.82 -1.44
C GLY A 233 -16.99 -18.41 -2.17
N MET A 234 -18.01 -18.88 -1.44
CA MET A 234 -19.28 -19.32 -2.05
C MET A 234 -19.97 -18.19 -2.82
N PHE A 235 -19.96 -16.97 -2.26
CA PHE A 235 -20.45 -15.79 -2.96
C PHE A 235 -19.67 -15.51 -4.25
N SER A 236 -18.33 -15.60 -4.22
CA SER A 236 -17.50 -15.47 -5.44
C SER A 236 -17.83 -16.54 -6.50
N ILE A 237 -18.04 -17.79 -6.08
CA ILE A 237 -18.46 -18.86 -7.00
C ILE A 237 -19.83 -18.54 -7.60
N PHE A 238 -20.78 -18.06 -6.80
CA PHE A 238 -22.09 -17.65 -7.28
C PHE A 238 -22.00 -16.51 -8.31
N VAL A 239 -21.14 -15.51 -8.08
CA VAL A 239 -20.87 -14.43 -9.04
C VAL A 239 -20.28 -15.01 -10.34
N PHE A 240 -19.29 -15.89 -10.24
CA PHE A 240 -18.68 -16.55 -11.40
C PHE A 240 -19.72 -17.29 -12.26
N LEU A 241 -20.56 -18.13 -11.64
CA LEU A 241 -21.55 -18.93 -12.35
C LEU A 241 -22.63 -18.09 -13.06
N ASN A 242 -23.00 -16.94 -12.49
CA ASN A 242 -24.09 -16.12 -13.02
C ASN A 242 -23.65 -15.06 -14.04
N PHE A 243 -22.45 -14.53 -13.90
CA PHE A 243 -21.99 -13.37 -14.67
C PHE A 243 -20.83 -13.67 -15.60
N PHE A 244 -20.06 -14.73 -15.35
CA PHE A 244 -18.84 -15.02 -16.11
C PHE A 244 -18.91 -16.33 -16.90
N ALA A 245 -19.60 -17.35 -16.39
CA ALA A 245 -19.73 -18.65 -17.04
C ALA A 245 -20.86 -18.73 -18.09
N LYS A 246 -21.66 -17.68 -18.22
CA LYS A 246 -22.67 -17.52 -19.29
C LYS A 246 -22.06 -16.77 -20.46
#